data_AF-A0A7V3JQ51-F1
#
_entry.id   AF-A0A7V3JQ51-F1
#
_cell.length_a   1.000
_cell.length_b   1.000
_cell.length_c   1.000
_cell.angle_alpha   90.00
_cell.angle_beta   90.00
_cell.angle_gamma   90.00
#
_symmetry.space_group_name_H-M   'P 1'
#
loop_
_entity.id
_entity.type
_entity.pdbx_description
1 polymer ?
#
loop_
_entity_poly.entity_id
_entity_poly.type
_entity_poly.pdbx_seq_one_letter_code
_entity_poly.pdbx_strand_id
1 'polypeptide(L)'
;ASVWVPFTSESKEAVAAYPEIQKEIRLALQAVGRKLGMYLHRRQRARHEGERRNLFMRYLGEVATAVSRINRTDRQALYEKLLEVAKRKTSEADARYDERGQRIDDDADYGQHVIIVDRSEAAAAPGRASSGAAPSSAPNPAENEVA
;
A
#
# COMPACT_ATOMS: atom_id res chain seq x y z
N ALA A 1 1.54 31.62 6.13
CA ALA A 1 2.38 32.36 7.10
C ALA A 1 2.08 33.85 6.96
N SER A 2 2.09 34.62 8.06
CA SER A 2 1.81 36.06 8.06
C SER A 2 3.06 36.90 8.36
N VAL A 3 3.04 38.16 7.93
CA VAL A 3 4.13 39.14 8.11
C VAL A 3 4.25 39.60 9.57
N TRP A 4 3.15 39.53 10.31
CA TRP A 4 3.10 39.88 11.73
C TRP A 4 2.26 38.85 12.50
N VAL A 5 2.72 38.46 13.69
CA VAL A 5 2.09 37.46 14.56
C VAL A 5 1.88 38.09 15.94
N PRO A 6 0.67 38.05 16.49
CA PRO A 6 0.40 38.61 17.80
C PRO A 6 0.79 37.63 18.91
N PHE A 7 1.76 38.01 19.75
CA PHE A 7 2.22 37.22 20.90
C PHE A 7 1.65 37.74 22.22
N THR A 8 1.53 36.87 23.23
CA THR A 8 1.06 37.25 24.57
C THR A 8 2.17 37.85 25.44
N SER A 9 3.44 37.61 25.11
CA SER A 9 4.62 38.12 25.81
C SER A 9 5.71 38.55 24.83
N GLU A 10 6.63 39.41 25.27
CA GLU A 10 7.79 39.86 24.49
C GLU A 10 8.70 38.69 24.09
N SER A 11 8.75 37.64 24.91
CA SER A 11 9.53 36.42 24.68
C SER A 11 9.07 35.58 23.48
N LYS A 12 7.90 35.87 22.89
CA LYS A 12 7.34 35.20 21.70
C LYS A 12 7.11 33.68 21.85
N GLU A 13 6.79 33.24 23.06
CA GLU A 13 6.59 31.81 23.34
C GLU A 13 5.15 31.34 23.08
N ALA A 14 4.18 32.27 23.14
CA ALA A 14 2.76 31.97 22.97
C ALA A 14 2.05 33.00 22.08
N VAL A 15 1.18 32.49 21.20
CA VAL A 15 0.34 33.31 20.30
C VAL A 15 -0.91 33.74 21.04
N ALA A 16 -1.30 34.99 20.89
CA ALA A 16 -2.49 35.55 21.52
C ALA A 16 -3.79 34.95 20.95
N ALA A 17 -4.79 34.81 21.83
CA ALA A 17 -6.00 34.04 21.58
C ALA A 17 -7.08 34.87 20.84
N TYR A 18 -6.78 35.35 19.63
CA TYR A 18 -7.77 36.06 18.81
C TYR A 18 -8.82 35.11 18.21
N PRO A 19 -10.11 35.48 18.16
CA PRO A 19 -11.18 34.62 17.65
C PRO A 19 -10.93 34.07 16.24
N GLU A 20 -10.36 34.87 15.33
CA GLU A 20 -10.06 34.50 13.95
C GLU A 20 -8.96 33.42 13.89
N ILE A 21 -7.88 33.61 14.64
CA ILE A 21 -6.77 32.65 14.72
C ILE A 21 -7.24 31.34 15.35
N GLN A 22 -8.01 31.42 16.44
CA GLN A 22 -8.58 30.24 17.09
C GLN A 22 -9.51 29.45 16.15
N LYS A 23 -10.33 30.16 15.36
CA LYS A 23 -11.23 29.53 14.38
C LYS A 23 -10.44 28.76 13.33
N GLU A 24 -9.41 29.36 12.75
CA GLU A 24 -8.58 28.70 11.72
C GLU A 24 -7.80 27.51 12.29
N ILE A 25 -7.21 27.64 13.48
CA ILE A 25 -6.53 26.51 14.15
C ILE A 25 -7.51 25.35 14.39
N ARG A 26 -8.73 25.64 14.86
CA ARG A 26 -9.78 24.63 15.06
C ARG A 26 -10.14 23.94 13.74
N LEU A 27 -10.36 24.70 12.66
CA LEU A 27 -10.70 24.14 11.36
C LEU A 27 -9.57 23.28 10.79
N ALA A 28 -8.31 23.73 10.91
CA ALA A 28 -7.14 22.98 10.50
C ALA A 28 -7.01 21.66 11.27
N LEU A 29 -7.15 21.69 12.60
CA LEU A 29 -7.09 20.50 13.43
C LEU A 29 -8.21 19.52 13.10
N GLN A 30 -9.43 20.01 12.87
CA GLN A 30 -10.55 19.17 12.44
C GLN A 30 -10.29 18.51 11.07
N ALA A 31 -9.68 19.23 10.12
CA ALA A 31 -9.36 18.68 8.81
C ALA A 31 -8.34 17.55 8.91
N VAL A 32 -7.26 17.73 9.70
CA VAL A 32 -6.26 16.68 9.95
C VAL A 32 -6.87 15.53 10.76
N GLY A 33 -7.70 15.83 11.75
CA GLY A 33 -8.41 14.83 12.55
C GLY A 33 -9.33 13.94 11.73
N ARG A 34 -10.05 14.48 10.74
CA ARG A 34 -10.86 13.67 9.81
C ARG A 34 -10.00 12.73 8.97
N LYS A 35 -8.87 13.21 8.43
CA LYS A 35 -7.94 12.38 7.66
C LYS A 35 -7.38 11.23 8.51
N LEU A 36 -6.97 11.52 9.75
CA LEU A 36 -6.52 10.51 10.69
C LEU A 36 -7.63 9.51 11.05
N GLY A 37 -8.84 9.99 11.32
CA GLY A 37 -9.99 9.14 11.61
C GLY A 37 -10.29 8.17 10.48
N MET A 38 -10.30 8.64 9.22
CA MET A 38 -10.47 7.79 8.05
C MET A 38 -9.39 6.70 7.97
N TYR A 39 -8.14 7.04 8.23
CA TYR A 39 -7.03 6.08 8.25
C TYR A 39 -7.21 5.00 9.32
N LEU A 40 -7.54 5.40 10.55
CA LEU A 40 -7.76 4.47 11.66
C LEU A 40 -8.95 3.53 11.40
N HIS A 41 -10.08 4.06 10.90
CA HIS A 41 -11.24 3.26 10.57
C HIS A 41 -10.95 2.24 9.47
N ARG A 42 -10.18 2.61 8.45
CA ARG A 42 -9.74 1.70 7.39
C ARG A 42 -8.92 0.54 7.96
N ARG A 43 -7.94 0.85 8.83
CA ARG A 43 -7.11 -0.16 9.50
C ARG A 43 -7.93 -1.08 10.41
N GLN A 44 -8.87 -0.52 11.15
CA GLN A 44 -9.76 -1.28 12.02
C GLN A 44 -10.67 -2.22 11.21
N ARG A 45 -11.21 -1.77 10.08
CA ARG A 45 -12.02 -2.60 9.18
C ARG A 45 -11.22 -3.76 8.61
N ALA A 46 -10.00 -3.51 8.12
CA ALA A 46 -9.11 -4.56 7.62
C ALA A 46 -8.82 -5.62 8.70
N ARG A 47 -8.55 -5.19 9.94
CA ARG A 47 -8.34 -6.10 11.07
C ARG A 47 -9.58 -6.94 11.37
N HIS A 48 -10.77 -6.32 11.46
CA HIS A 48 -12.01 -7.04 11.72
C HIS A 48 -12.32 -8.07 10.63
N GLU A 49 -12.10 -7.73 9.35
CA GLU A 49 -12.29 -8.68 8.25
C GLU A 49 -11.30 -9.86 8.33
N GLY A 50 -10.06 -9.61 8.77
CA GLY A 50 -9.08 -10.66 9.04
C GLY A 50 -9.50 -11.59 10.17
N GLU A 51 -9.99 -11.02 11.27
CA GLU A 51 -10.53 -11.78 12.41
C GLU A 51 -11.75 -12.60 11.99
N ARG A 52 -12.67 -12.03 11.21
CA ARG A 52 -13.83 -12.74 10.64
C ARG A 52 -13.39 -13.91 9.78
N ARG A 53 -12.41 -13.74 8.90
CA ARG A 53 -11.88 -14.82 8.05
C ARG A 53 -11.34 -15.97 8.89
N ASN A 54 -10.52 -15.65 9.90
CA ASN A 54 -9.97 -16.67 10.78
C ASN A 54 -11.09 -17.48 11.47
N LEU A 55 -12.12 -16.78 11.95
CA LEU A 55 -13.29 -17.41 12.54
C LEU A 55 -14.03 -18.32 11.55
N PHE A 56 -14.25 -17.86 10.31
CA PHE A 56 -14.86 -18.68 9.25
C PHE A 56 -14.05 -19.94 8.97
N MET A 57 -12.73 -19.82 8.81
CA MET A 57 -11.86 -20.98 8.54
C MET A 57 -11.91 -22.01 9.66
N ARG A 58 -11.98 -21.56 10.93
CA ARG A 58 -12.10 -22.45 12.09
C ARG A 58 -13.40 -23.25 12.08
N TYR A 59 -14.52 -22.62 11.74
CA TYR A 59 -15.84 -23.28 11.79
C TYR A 59 -16.28 -23.94 10.48
N LEU A 60 -15.64 -23.63 9.36
CA LEU A 60 -16.05 -24.10 8.02
C LEU A 60 -16.16 -25.63 7.95
N GLY A 61 -15.19 -26.34 8.56
CA GLY A 61 -15.12 -27.79 8.54
C GLY A 61 -16.26 -28.46 9.30
N GLU A 62 -16.63 -27.92 10.47
CA GLU A 62 -17.75 -28.44 11.25
C GLU A 62 -19.09 -28.18 10.57
N VAL A 63 -19.27 -26.96 10.03
CA VAL A 63 -20.49 -26.59 9.30
C VAL A 63 -20.67 -27.48 8.06
N ALA A 64 -19.61 -27.70 7.28
CA ALA A 64 -19.67 -28.58 6.12
C ALA A 64 -20.06 -30.02 6.49
N THR A 65 -19.55 -30.51 7.62
CA THR A 65 -19.86 -31.86 8.12
C THR A 65 -21.31 -31.98 8.58
N ALA A 66 -21.81 -30.98 9.33
CA ALA A 66 -23.20 -30.96 9.80
C ALA A 66 -24.20 -30.87 8.63
N VAL A 67 -23.94 -29.99 7.65
CA VAL A 67 -24.81 -29.82 6.47
C VAL A 67 -24.80 -31.06 5.58
N SER A 68 -23.64 -31.66 5.34
CA SER A 68 -23.52 -32.92 4.60
C SER A 68 -24.32 -34.05 5.25
N ARG A 69 -24.30 -34.14 6.59
CA ARG A 69 -25.06 -35.14 7.35
C ARG A 69 -26.58 -34.96 7.19
N ILE A 70 -27.08 -33.73 7.15
CA ILE A 70 -28.52 -33.44 7.02
C ILE A 70 -28.98 -33.66 5.57
N ASN A 71 -28.26 -33.10 4.60
CA ASN A 71 -28.68 -33.07 3.20
C ASN A 71 -28.19 -34.26 2.38
N ARG A 72 -27.39 -35.16 2.97
CA ARG A 72 -26.74 -36.31 2.29
C ARG A 72 -25.98 -35.92 1.02
N THR A 73 -25.30 -34.78 1.09
CA THR A 73 -24.51 -34.22 -0.02
C THR A 73 -23.02 -34.45 0.22
N ASP A 74 -22.22 -34.37 -0.85
CA ASP A 74 -20.77 -34.49 -0.72
C ASP A 74 -20.20 -33.36 0.14
N ARG A 75 -19.48 -33.75 1.20
CA ARG A 75 -18.83 -32.85 2.15
C ARG A 75 -17.75 -32.03 1.45
N GLN A 76 -16.99 -32.64 0.55
CA GLN A 76 -15.82 -32.00 -0.06
C GLN A 76 -16.26 -30.89 -1.01
N ALA A 77 -17.20 -31.17 -1.91
CA ALA A 77 -17.79 -30.17 -2.80
C ALA A 77 -18.46 -29.00 -2.03
N LEU A 78 -19.09 -29.27 -0.88
CA LEU A 78 -19.67 -28.22 -0.04
C LEU A 78 -18.61 -27.35 0.63
N TYR A 79 -17.56 -27.98 1.19
CA TYR A 79 -16.46 -27.26 1.82
C TYR A 79 -15.80 -26.30 0.83
N GLU A 80 -15.56 -26.74 -0.40
CA GLU A 80 -14.93 -25.94 -1.44
C GLU A 80 -15.77 -24.72 -1.84
N LYS A 81 -17.09 -24.91 -2.00
CA LYS A 81 -18.04 -23.80 -2.22
C LYS A 81 -18.08 -22.81 -1.06
N LEU A 82 -18.07 -23.31 0.18
CA LEU A 82 -18.07 -22.46 1.37
C LEU A 82 -16.76 -21.66 1.50
N LEU A 83 -15.64 -22.26 1.08
CA LEU A 83 -14.33 -21.62 1.05
C LEU A 83 -14.32 -20.47 0.03
N GLU A 84 -14.90 -20.69 -1.15
CA GLU A 84 -15.08 -19.65 -2.17
C GLU A 84 -15.95 -18.49 -1.65
N VAL A 85 -17.06 -18.80 -0.99
CA VAL A 85 -17.92 -17.79 -0.35
C VAL A 85 -17.18 -17.02 0.74
N ALA A 86 -16.39 -17.70 1.57
CA ALA A 86 -15.60 -17.08 2.63
C ALA A 86 -14.56 -16.11 2.06
N LYS A 87 -13.82 -16.52 1.01
CA LYS A 87 -12.86 -15.67 0.28
C LYS A 87 -13.53 -14.44 -0.31
N ARG A 88 -14.65 -14.63 -1.01
CA ARG A 88 -15.42 -13.51 -1.60
C ARG A 88 -15.88 -12.52 -0.54
N LYS A 89 -16.41 -13.02 0.59
CA LYS A 89 -16.99 -12.17 1.64
C LYS A 89 -15.95 -11.46 2.51
N THR A 90 -14.74 -12.02 2.65
CA THR A 90 -13.63 -11.43 3.41
C THR A 90 -12.52 -10.88 2.51
N SER A 91 -12.80 -10.59 1.24
CA SER A 91 -11.83 -10.05 0.27
C SER A 91 -11.13 -8.77 0.75
N GLU A 92 -11.79 -7.97 1.60
CA GLU A 92 -11.20 -6.79 2.21
C GLU A 92 -10.06 -7.07 3.19
N ALA A 93 -9.93 -8.30 3.70
CA ALA A 93 -8.84 -8.66 4.59
C ALA A 93 -7.49 -8.89 3.86
N ASP A 94 -7.52 -9.13 2.55
CA ASP A 94 -6.30 -9.26 1.73
C ASP A 94 -5.77 -7.91 1.24
N ALA A 95 -6.52 -6.83 1.45
CA ALA A 95 -6.08 -5.50 1.05
C ALA A 95 -4.86 -5.08 1.87
N ARG A 96 -3.70 -5.03 1.22
CA ARG A 96 -2.49 -4.44 1.78
C ARG A 96 -2.57 -2.93 1.66
N TYR A 97 -2.13 -2.24 2.70
CA TYR A 97 -2.11 -0.78 2.74
C TYR A 97 -0.68 -0.29 2.91
N ASP A 98 -0.30 0.75 2.19
CA ASP A 98 0.99 1.41 2.34
C ASP A 98 1.07 2.20 3.67
N GLU A 99 2.25 2.74 3.98
CA GLU A 99 2.46 3.60 5.18
C GLU A 99 1.56 4.85 5.19
N ARG A 100 0.95 5.21 4.05
CA ARG A 100 0.03 6.34 3.87
C ARG A 100 -1.45 5.89 3.90
N GLY A 101 -1.70 4.60 4.11
CA GLY A 101 -3.01 3.97 4.17
C GLY A 101 -3.72 3.78 2.82
N GLN A 102 -3.07 4.00 1.69
CA GLN A 102 -3.60 3.68 0.36
C GLN A 102 -3.50 2.18 0.10
N ARG A 103 -4.44 1.63 -0.67
CA ARG A 103 -4.35 0.23 -1.09
C ARG A 103 -3.13 0.07 -2.00
N ILE A 104 -2.29 -0.90 -1.66
CA ILE A 104 -1.26 -1.39 -2.57
C ILE A 104 -1.95 -2.43 -3.44
N ASP A 105 -2.16 -2.09 -4.70
CA ASP A 105 -2.55 -3.08 -5.69
C ASP A 105 -1.25 -3.78 -6.12
N ASP A 106 -1.02 -4.97 -5.57
CA ASP A 106 0.14 -5.81 -5.94
C ASP A 106 0.08 -6.20 -7.45
N ASP A 107 -1.09 -6.06 -8.09
CA ASP A 107 -1.35 -6.30 -9.52
C ASP A 107 -1.30 -5.01 -10.38
N ALA A 108 -0.55 -3.98 -9.96
CA ALA A 108 -0.33 -2.83 -10.82
C ALA A 108 0.54 -3.23 -12.02
N ASP A 109 -0.06 -3.26 -13.22
CA ASP A 109 0.67 -3.43 -14.48
C ASP A 109 1.46 -2.15 -14.77
N TYR A 110 2.72 -2.13 -14.31
CA TYR A 110 3.62 -0.99 -14.50
C TYR A 110 4.16 -0.86 -15.93
N GLY A 111 3.75 -1.74 -16.86
CA GLY A 111 4.21 -1.74 -18.24
C GLY A 111 5.66 -2.21 -18.42
N GLN A 112 6.06 -2.45 -19.66
CA GLN A 112 7.33 -3.14 -20.01
C GLN A 112 8.62 -2.36 -19.69
N HIS A 113 8.54 -1.14 -19.18
CA HIS A 113 9.69 -0.24 -19.00
C HIS A 113 9.94 0.20 -17.56
N VAL A 114 9.25 -0.38 -16.57
CA VAL A 114 9.45 -0.04 -15.15
C VAL A 114 10.24 -1.15 -14.47
N ILE A 115 11.42 -0.78 -13.94
CA ILE A 115 12.24 -1.65 -13.09
C ILE A 115 11.97 -1.26 -11.64
N ILE A 116 11.32 -2.13 -10.88
CA ILE A 116 11.14 -1.97 -9.44
C ILE A 116 12.42 -2.46 -8.76
N VAL A 117 13.27 -1.52 -8.32
CA VAL A 117 14.46 -1.86 -7.53
C VAL A 117 14.05 -1.90 -6.07
N ASP A 118 13.99 -3.11 -5.51
CA ASP A 118 13.75 -3.30 -4.09
C ASP A 118 14.98 -2.80 -3.33
N ARG A 119 14.79 -1.80 -2.46
CA ARG A 119 15.89 -1.06 -1.81
C ARG A 119 16.74 -1.97 -0.89
N SER A 120 16.25 -3.16 -0.57
CA SER A 120 16.98 -4.18 0.20
C SER A 120 18.17 -4.78 -0.56
N GLU A 121 18.10 -4.92 -1.90
CA GLU A 121 19.18 -5.48 -2.71
C GLU A 121 20.28 -4.46 -3.03
N ALA A 122 19.94 -3.17 -3.08
CA ALA A 122 20.89 -2.09 -3.36
C ALA A 122 21.96 -1.90 -2.26
N ALA A 123 21.72 -2.40 -1.04
CA ALA A 123 22.69 -2.36 0.05
C ALA A 123 23.75 -3.49 -0.01
N ALA A 124 23.59 -4.48 -0.91
CA ALA A 124 24.36 -5.72 -0.88
C ALA A 124 25.31 -5.94 -2.08
N ALA A 125 25.61 -4.92 -2.90
CA ALA A 125 26.55 -5.07 -4.01
C ALA A 125 27.95 -4.53 -3.67
N PRO A 126 29.00 -5.38 -3.57
CA PRO A 126 30.38 -4.94 -3.47
C PRO A 126 30.91 -4.53 -4.86
N GLY A 127 31.86 -3.60 -4.87
CA GLY A 127 32.29 -2.82 -6.03
C GLY A 127 32.59 -3.59 -7.32
N ARG A 128 32.28 -2.94 -8.45
CA ARG A 128 32.90 -3.23 -9.74
C ARG A 128 33.61 -2.01 -10.27
N ALA A 129 34.89 -2.25 -10.53
CA ALA A 129 35.92 -1.32 -10.94
C ALA A 129 35.58 -0.58 -12.24
N SER A 130 36.00 0.67 -12.29
CA SER A 130 36.17 1.45 -13.50
C SER A 130 37.21 0.78 -14.41
N SER A 131 36.81 0.41 -15.62
CA SER A 131 37.73 0.23 -16.73
C SER A 131 37.21 0.97 -17.96
N GLY A 132 37.87 2.10 -18.24
CA GLY A 132 38.37 2.49 -19.57
C GLY A 132 37.44 2.35 -20.77
N ALA A 133 37.06 3.50 -21.31
CA ALA A 133 36.50 3.71 -22.63
C ALA A 133 37.35 3.15 -23.78
N ALA A 134 36.68 2.54 -24.78
CA ALA A 134 36.78 2.84 -26.21
C ALA A 134 35.89 1.86 -27.03
N PRO A 135 34.95 2.33 -27.86
CA PRO A 135 34.36 1.48 -28.90
C PRO A 135 35.22 1.50 -30.16
N SER A 136 35.78 0.35 -30.55
CA SER A 136 36.46 0.17 -31.84
C SER A 136 35.42 0.14 -32.98
N SER A 137 35.61 1.01 -33.96
CA SER A 137 34.84 1.09 -35.21
C SER A 137 34.98 -0.19 -36.05
N ALA A 138 33.85 -0.75 -36.47
CA ALA A 138 33.73 -1.85 -37.41
C ALA A 138 34.16 -1.44 -38.86
N PRO A 139 34.45 -2.41 -39.75
CA PRO A 139 35.20 -2.21 -40.99
C PRO A 139 34.28 -1.85 -42.16
N ASN A 140 34.79 -1.13 -43.17
CA ASN A 140 34.11 -0.89 -44.44
C ASN A 140 34.93 -1.51 -45.59
N PRO A 141 34.34 -2.35 -46.46
CA PRO A 141 35.06 -2.99 -47.57
C PRO A 141 35.12 -2.10 -48.81
N ALA A 142 36.06 -2.46 -49.67
CA ALA A 142 36.49 -1.85 -50.92
C ALA A 142 35.41 -1.43 -51.93
N GLU A 143 35.57 -0.23 -52.51
CA GLU A 143 35.22 0.18 -53.89
C GLU A 143 36.24 1.28 -54.29
N ASN A 144 37.30 0.96 -55.04
CA ASN A 144 37.48 1.08 -56.49
C ASN A 144 37.44 2.51 -57.09
N GLU A 145 38.58 2.87 -57.70
CA GLU A 145 38.74 3.56 -58.99
C GLU A 145 39.00 5.09 -59.10
N VAL A 146 40.08 5.36 -59.87
CA VAL A 146 40.42 6.47 -60.78
C VAL A 146 41.33 7.62 -60.31
N ALA A 147 42.40 7.76 -61.12
CA ALA A 147 43.38 8.84 -61.35
C ALA A 147 44.73 8.69 -60.65
#